data_AF-A0A950ZG78-F1
#
_entry.id   AF-A0A950ZG78-F1
#
_cell.length_a   1.000
_cell.length_b   1.000
_cell.length_c   1.000
_cell.angle_alpha   90.00
_cell.angle_beta   90.00
_cell.angle_gamma   90.00
#
_symmetry.space_group_name_H-M   'P 1'
#
loop_
_entity.id
_entity.type
_entity.pdbx_description
1 polymer ?
#
loop_
_entity_poly.entity_id
_entity_poly.type
_entity_poly.pdbx_seq_one_letter_code
_entity_poly.pdbx_strand_id
1 'polypeptide(L)'
;MRLKTWVALGLVCAGALASVADDAPKKPAMDPAMMKAMMDAGMPGDAQKKLDVMAGAWDAKVTTWMMPGADPMVMTGTSQNDWIMGGRYLRQNFSGAFMGMPFEGVGYTGYDNVRKQYWGTWMDNMSTGIMMSNGTGMSADGKSWTFNGMMADPMTGKDTTVKETITVVDANHHTMEMWTPGPDGQMYKSMTIEYSRKK
;
A
#
# COMPACT_ATOMS: atom_id res chain seq x y z
N MET A 1 -53.19 86.77 5.86
CA MET A 1 -53.85 87.02 4.55
C MET A 1 -53.00 86.27 3.52
N ARG A 2 -53.36 85.21 2.78
CA ARG A 2 -54.59 84.48 2.38
C ARG A 2 -54.17 82.98 2.27
N LEU A 3 -54.94 81.99 2.77
CA LEU A 3 -55.94 81.17 2.04
C LEU A 3 -55.27 80.24 0.98
N LYS A 4 -55.49 78.94 0.79
CA LYS A 4 -56.43 77.88 1.25
C LYS A 4 -55.92 76.53 0.66
N THR A 5 -56.18 75.41 1.36
CA THR A 5 -56.48 74.01 0.91
C THR A 5 -55.93 73.47 -0.44
N TRP A 6 -55.50 72.20 -0.55
CA TRP A 6 -56.35 70.98 -0.60
C TRP A 6 -55.59 69.68 -0.32
N VAL A 7 -56.36 68.71 0.17
CA VAL A 7 -56.06 67.32 0.59
C VAL A 7 -56.01 66.34 -0.60
N ALA A 8 -55.11 65.34 -0.53
CA ALA A 8 -55.25 63.97 -1.08
C ALA A 8 -53.91 63.23 -0.80
N LEU A 9 -53.80 61.96 -0.43
CA LEU A 9 -54.71 60.86 -0.12
C LEU A 9 -53.81 59.81 0.59
N GLY A 10 -54.27 59.19 1.67
CA GLY A 10 -53.49 58.18 2.39
C GLY A 10 -53.45 56.83 1.68
N LEU A 11 -52.40 56.04 1.96
CA LEU A 11 -52.54 54.63 2.29
C LEU A 11 -51.25 54.14 2.97
N VAL A 12 -51.36 53.74 4.24
CA VAL A 12 -50.42 52.86 4.91
C VAL A 12 -50.91 51.43 4.63
N CYS A 13 -50.08 50.60 4.00
CA CYS A 13 -50.23 49.15 4.02
C CYS A 13 -48.87 48.50 4.24
N ALA A 14 -48.81 47.69 5.29
CA ALA A 14 -47.66 46.95 5.77
C ALA A 14 -47.33 45.71 4.92
N GLY A 15 -46.09 45.22 5.06
CA GLY A 15 -45.63 43.90 4.61
C GLY A 15 -45.05 43.92 3.18
N ALA A 16 -43.88 43.36 2.87
CA ALA A 16 -43.11 42.32 3.54
C ALA A 16 -41.61 42.53 3.26
N LEU A 17 -40.79 42.37 4.31
CA LEU A 17 -39.41 41.94 4.13
C LEU A 17 -39.50 40.50 3.59
N ALA A 18 -39.29 40.33 2.29
CA ALA A 18 -39.05 39.01 1.74
C ALA A 18 -37.74 38.49 2.37
N SER A 19 -37.85 37.56 3.32
CA SER A 19 -36.71 36.78 3.75
C SER A 19 -36.23 36.01 2.51
N VAL A 20 -35.05 36.34 2.00
CA VAL A 20 -34.32 35.38 1.18
C VAL A 20 -34.02 34.22 2.12
N ALA A 21 -34.84 33.18 2.01
CA ALA A 21 -34.61 31.93 2.69
C ALA A 21 -33.22 31.45 2.27
N ASP A 22 -32.41 31.17 3.28
CA ASP A 22 -31.08 30.58 3.19
C ASP A 22 -31.22 29.14 2.67
N ASP A 23 -31.52 29.00 1.38
CA ASP A 23 -31.69 27.72 0.69
C ASP A 23 -30.36 27.29 0.04
N ALA A 24 -29.26 27.51 0.76
CA ALA A 24 -28.05 26.76 0.50
C ALA A 24 -28.37 25.28 0.80
N PRO A 25 -28.18 24.35 -0.16
CA PRO A 25 -28.44 22.94 0.11
C PRO A 25 -27.59 22.52 1.31
N LYS A 26 -28.24 22.25 2.44
CA LYS A 26 -27.60 21.64 3.61
C LYS A 26 -26.95 20.37 3.11
N LYS A 27 -25.61 20.34 3.05
CA LYS A 27 -24.86 19.11 2.76
C LYS A 27 -25.46 18.02 3.65
N PRO A 28 -25.88 16.88 3.11
CA PRO A 28 -26.38 15.79 3.95
C PRO A 28 -25.31 15.52 4.99
N ALA A 29 -25.65 15.61 6.28
CA ALA A 29 -24.77 15.12 7.31
C ALA A 29 -24.47 13.65 6.99
N MET A 30 -23.19 13.27 6.95
CA MET A 30 -22.84 11.87 6.71
C MET A 30 -23.53 11.02 7.78
N ASP A 31 -24.25 9.99 7.32
CA ASP A 31 -24.87 8.99 8.18
C ASP A 31 -23.82 8.42 9.16
N PRO A 32 -24.11 8.36 10.48
CA PRO A 32 -23.22 7.75 11.46
C PRO A 32 -22.65 6.38 11.04
N ALA A 33 -23.43 5.55 10.33
CA ALA A 33 -22.94 4.26 9.83
C ALA A 33 -21.87 4.43 8.74
N MET A 34 -22.05 5.40 7.83
CA MET A 34 -21.06 5.74 6.81
C MET A 34 -19.77 6.28 7.45
N MET A 35 -19.89 7.15 8.46
CA MET A 35 -18.74 7.67 9.19
C MET A 35 -17.95 6.56 9.88
N LYS A 36 -18.65 5.61 10.52
CA LYS A 36 -18.01 4.44 11.15
C LYS A 36 -17.29 3.57 10.11
N ALA A 37 -17.93 3.27 8.98
CA ALA A 37 -17.32 2.45 7.93
C ALA A 37 -16.04 3.10 7.36
N MET A 38 -16.06 4.42 7.14
CA MET A 38 -14.87 5.15 6.70
C MET A 38 -13.75 5.15 7.76
N MET A 39 -14.11 5.28 9.04
CA MET A 39 -13.15 5.21 10.14
C MET A 39 -12.51 3.83 10.23
N ASP A 40 -13.31 2.75 10.23
CA ASP A 40 -12.82 1.37 10.26
C ASP A 40 -11.92 1.06 9.05
N ALA A 41 -12.29 1.57 7.86
CA ALA A 41 -11.49 1.41 6.64
C ALA A 41 -10.13 2.13 6.71
N GLY A 42 -10.08 3.29 7.36
CA GLY A 42 -8.90 4.16 7.36
C GLY A 42 -7.97 4.01 8.57
N MET A 43 -8.38 3.32 9.64
CA MET A 43 -7.62 3.20 10.89
C MET A 43 -6.76 1.92 10.90
N PRO A 44 -5.42 2.02 11.04
CA PRO A 44 -4.58 0.84 11.24
C PRO A 44 -5.01 0.03 12.47
N GLY A 45 -4.94 -1.29 12.37
CA GLY A 45 -5.29 -2.23 13.45
C GLY A 45 -4.33 -3.42 13.51
N ASP A 46 -4.81 -4.53 14.05
CA ASP A 46 -3.99 -5.72 14.31
C ASP A 46 -3.34 -6.32 13.05
N ALA A 47 -3.98 -6.18 11.89
CA ALA A 47 -3.41 -6.66 10.63
C ALA A 47 -2.17 -5.85 10.22
N GLN A 48 -2.21 -4.52 10.33
CA GLN A 48 -1.03 -3.68 10.10
C GLN A 48 0.05 -3.97 11.15
N LYS A 49 -0.33 -4.09 12.43
CA LYS A 49 0.62 -4.40 13.53
C LYS A 49 1.42 -5.69 13.30
N LYS A 50 0.84 -6.70 12.64
CA LYS A 50 1.56 -7.93 12.27
C LYS A 50 2.77 -7.70 11.37
N LEU A 51 2.82 -6.57 10.65
CA LEU A 51 3.96 -6.20 9.81
C LEU A 51 5.11 -5.56 10.60
N ASP A 52 4.95 -5.28 11.91
CA ASP A 52 6.00 -4.68 12.76
C ASP A 52 7.30 -5.46 12.75
N VAL A 53 7.23 -6.79 12.57
CA VAL A 53 8.42 -7.66 12.51
C VAL A 53 9.35 -7.30 11.35
N MET A 54 8.82 -6.68 10.28
CA MET A 54 9.60 -6.25 9.12
C MET A 54 10.14 -4.82 9.28
N ALA A 55 9.65 -4.05 10.26
CA ALA A 55 10.07 -2.66 10.44
C ALA A 55 11.50 -2.56 11.00
N GLY A 56 12.23 -1.56 10.51
CA GLY A 56 13.60 -1.25 10.93
C GLY A 56 14.63 -1.39 9.81
N ALA A 57 15.90 -1.35 10.21
CA ALA A 57 17.04 -1.45 9.32
C ALA A 57 17.58 -2.89 9.29
N TRP A 58 17.90 -3.38 8.10
CA TRP A 58 18.30 -4.77 7.86
C TRP A 58 19.50 -4.84 6.94
N ASP A 59 20.39 -5.78 7.22
CA ASP A 59 21.31 -6.34 6.24
C ASP A 59 20.59 -7.46 5.49
N ALA A 60 20.85 -7.56 4.19
CA ALA A 60 20.20 -8.52 3.31
C ALA A 60 21.24 -9.33 2.55
N LYS A 61 21.12 -10.66 2.59
CA LYS A 61 21.82 -11.57 1.69
C LYS A 61 20.81 -12.09 0.68
N VAL A 62 21.01 -11.77 -0.58
CA VAL A 62 20.13 -12.18 -1.67
C VAL A 62 20.82 -13.29 -2.45
N THR A 63 20.08 -14.36 -2.69
CA THR A 63 20.50 -15.48 -3.53
C THR A 63 19.47 -15.62 -4.66
N THR A 64 19.92 -15.63 -5.91
CA THR A 64 19.06 -15.73 -7.09
C THR A 64 19.46 -16.89 -7.98
N TRP A 65 18.47 -17.56 -8.58
CA TRP A 65 18.64 -18.62 -9.56
C TRP A 65 17.94 -18.21 -10.85
N MET A 66 18.68 -18.13 -11.96
CA MET A 66 18.12 -17.72 -13.26
C MET A 66 17.27 -18.82 -13.93
N MET A 67 17.55 -20.08 -13.61
CA MET A 67 16.84 -21.25 -14.11
C MET A 67 16.87 -22.36 -13.06
N PRO A 68 15.91 -23.31 -13.11
CA PRO A 68 15.97 -24.50 -12.27
C PRO A 68 17.30 -25.25 -12.42
N GLY A 69 17.98 -25.50 -11.30
CA GLY A 69 19.25 -26.24 -11.27
C GLY A 69 20.50 -25.46 -11.68
N ALA A 70 20.39 -24.17 -12.02
CA ALA A 70 21.56 -23.31 -12.24
C ALA A 70 22.31 -23.01 -10.94
N ASP A 71 23.59 -22.64 -11.03
CA ASP A 71 24.34 -22.15 -9.88
C ASP A 71 23.75 -20.82 -9.38
N PRO A 72 23.68 -20.61 -8.04
CA PRO A 72 23.15 -19.38 -7.48
C PRO A 72 24.11 -18.20 -7.68
N MET A 73 23.54 -17.03 -7.92
CA MET A 73 24.23 -15.76 -7.76
C MET A 73 23.92 -15.19 -6.38
N VAL A 74 24.94 -14.76 -5.66
CA VAL A 74 24.80 -14.20 -4.31
C VAL A 74 25.22 -12.73 -4.33
N MET A 75 24.39 -11.89 -3.72
CA MET A 75 24.70 -10.49 -3.48
C MET A 75 24.34 -10.09 -2.04
N THR A 76 24.89 -8.96 -1.62
CA THR A 76 24.53 -8.32 -0.36
C THR A 76 23.87 -6.98 -0.62
N GLY A 77 23.01 -6.59 0.31
CA GLY A 77 22.31 -5.32 0.28
C GLY A 77 21.86 -4.92 1.69
N THR A 78 21.13 -3.83 1.75
CA THR A 78 20.56 -3.29 2.97
C THR A 78 19.14 -2.86 2.70
N SER A 79 18.29 -2.95 3.71
CA SER A 79 16.88 -2.59 3.62
C SER A 79 16.50 -1.69 4.78
N GLN A 80 15.90 -0.54 4.50
CA GLN A 80 15.27 0.33 5.49
C GLN A 80 13.76 0.25 5.32
N ASN A 81 13.07 -0.23 6.35
CA ASN A 81 11.65 -0.47 6.34
C ASN A 81 10.96 0.46 7.34
N ASP A 82 10.25 1.48 6.85
CA ASP A 82 9.64 2.52 7.67
C ASP A 82 8.11 2.49 7.58
N TRP A 83 7.44 2.68 8.72
CA TRP A 83 6.02 2.98 8.75
C TRP A 83 5.77 4.39 8.20
N ILE A 84 4.91 4.50 7.18
CA ILE A 84 4.54 5.78 6.57
C ILE A 84 3.03 6.03 6.67
N MET A 85 2.63 7.27 6.41
CA MET A 85 1.22 7.71 6.41
C MET A 85 0.47 7.35 7.71
N GLY A 86 1.15 7.50 8.85
CA GLY A 86 0.60 7.22 10.16
C GLY A 86 0.35 5.72 10.41
N GLY A 87 1.28 4.85 9.99
CA GLY A 87 1.24 3.40 10.26
C GLY A 87 0.35 2.61 9.31
N ARG A 88 0.06 3.14 8.11
CA ARG A 88 -0.82 2.49 7.13
C ARG A 88 -0.06 1.55 6.21
N TYR A 89 1.15 1.94 5.83
CA TYR A 89 1.99 1.21 4.89
C TYR A 89 3.41 1.15 5.41
N LEU A 90 4.04 0.00 5.22
CA LEU A 90 5.47 -0.16 5.42
C LEU A 90 6.15 0.10 4.08
N ARG A 91 6.98 1.15 4.02
CA ARG A 91 7.83 1.43 2.86
C ARG A 91 9.17 0.75 3.07
N GLN A 92 9.59 -0.06 2.11
CA GLN A 92 10.91 -0.63 2.03
C GLN A 92 11.76 0.16 1.03
N ASN A 93 12.92 0.64 1.46
CA ASN A 93 13.97 1.15 0.57
C ASN A 93 15.14 0.15 0.62
N PHE A 94 15.46 -0.44 -0.51
CA PHE A 94 16.54 -1.42 -0.64
C PHE A 94 17.69 -0.85 -1.46
N SER A 95 18.92 -1.12 -1.03
CA SER A 95 20.14 -0.76 -1.75
C SER A 95 21.14 -1.91 -1.70
N GLY A 96 21.78 -2.20 -2.81
CA GLY A 96 22.80 -3.24 -2.89
C GLY A 96 23.59 -3.18 -4.19
N ALA A 97 24.23 -4.30 -4.55
CA ALA A 97 24.87 -4.46 -5.84
C ALA A 97 24.43 -5.77 -6.48
N PHE A 98 24.00 -5.74 -7.74
CA PHE A 98 23.65 -6.93 -8.51
C PHE A 98 24.59 -7.02 -9.71
N MET A 99 25.30 -8.15 -9.87
CA MET A 99 26.25 -8.37 -10.96
C MET A 99 27.30 -7.24 -11.10
N GLY A 100 27.73 -6.66 -9.98
CA GLY A 100 28.70 -5.54 -9.94
C GLY A 100 28.11 -4.16 -10.24
N MET A 101 26.82 -4.05 -10.52
CA MET A 101 26.12 -2.78 -10.77
C MET A 101 25.33 -2.34 -9.53
N PRO A 102 25.22 -1.02 -9.24
CA PRO A 102 24.37 -0.52 -8.17
C PRO A 102 22.91 -0.91 -8.38
N PHE A 103 22.28 -1.45 -7.33
CA PHE A 103 20.88 -1.83 -7.32
C PHE A 103 20.12 -0.97 -6.30
N GLU A 104 18.97 -0.44 -6.72
CA GLU A 104 18.05 0.33 -5.90
C GLU A 104 16.64 -0.18 -6.11
N GLY A 105 15.93 -0.41 -5.00
CA GLY A 105 14.56 -0.88 -5.02
C GLY A 105 13.71 -0.14 -4.00
N VAL A 106 12.42 0.03 -4.33
CA VAL A 106 11.41 0.55 -3.41
C VAL A 106 10.20 -0.37 -3.42
N GLY A 107 9.79 -0.77 -2.22
CA GLY A 107 8.62 -1.59 -1.99
C GLY A 107 7.64 -0.93 -1.05
N TYR A 108 6.38 -1.31 -1.17
CA TYR A 108 5.38 -1.00 -0.14
C TYR A 108 4.61 -2.27 0.21
N THR A 109 4.35 -2.45 1.50
CA THR A 109 3.49 -3.52 2.01
C THR A 109 2.43 -2.91 2.91
N GLY A 110 1.20 -3.39 2.78
CA GLY A 110 0.09 -2.89 3.58
C GLY A 110 -1.01 -3.91 3.76
N TYR A 111 -2.04 -3.50 4.50
CA TYR A 111 -3.29 -4.24 4.65
C TYR A 111 -4.46 -3.32 4.33
N ASP A 112 -5.33 -3.78 3.44
CA ASP A 112 -6.57 -3.11 3.07
C ASP A 112 -7.68 -3.59 4.01
N ASN A 113 -8.18 -2.70 4.88
CA ASN A 113 -9.24 -3.00 5.84
C ASN A 113 -10.60 -3.28 5.18
N VAL A 114 -10.83 -2.78 3.96
CA VAL A 114 -12.06 -3.00 3.21
C VAL A 114 -12.02 -4.35 2.53
N ARG A 115 -10.93 -4.64 1.80
CA ARG A 115 -10.72 -5.94 1.13
C ARG A 115 -10.33 -7.05 2.11
N LYS A 116 -9.94 -6.69 3.33
CA LYS A 116 -9.42 -7.59 4.37
C LYS A 116 -8.23 -8.41 3.91
N GLN A 117 -7.33 -7.78 3.15
CA GLN A 117 -6.24 -8.45 2.46
C GLN A 117 -4.93 -7.68 2.56
N TYR A 118 -3.82 -8.41 2.72
CA TYR A 118 -2.49 -7.82 2.56
C TYR A 118 -2.20 -7.55 1.09
N TRP A 119 -1.37 -6.56 0.81
CA TRP A 119 -0.91 -6.26 -0.53
C TRP A 119 0.54 -5.80 -0.49
N GLY A 120 1.22 -5.98 -1.61
CA GLY A 120 2.60 -5.61 -1.84
C GLY A 120 2.78 -4.96 -3.20
N THR A 121 3.78 -4.09 -3.31
CA THR A 121 4.29 -3.62 -4.59
C THR A 121 5.79 -3.41 -4.53
N TRP A 122 6.44 -3.53 -5.69
CA TRP A 122 7.87 -3.37 -5.85
C TRP A 122 8.22 -2.69 -7.18
N MET A 123 9.24 -1.83 -7.14
CA MET A 123 9.91 -1.21 -8.29
C MET A 123 11.42 -1.19 -8.02
N ASP A 124 12.23 -1.27 -9.07
CA ASP A 124 13.69 -1.17 -8.97
C ASP A 124 14.30 -0.49 -10.20
N ASN A 125 15.61 -0.25 -10.14
CA ASN A 125 16.37 0.40 -11.23
C ASN A 125 16.83 -0.58 -12.34
N MET A 126 16.41 -1.84 -12.30
CA MET A 126 16.71 -2.85 -13.32
C MET A 126 15.54 -3.07 -14.29
N SER A 127 14.37 -2.51 -13.99
CA SER A 127 13.20 -2.54 -14.86
C SER A 127 12.40 -1.24 -14.78
N THR A 128 11.46 -1.03 -15.70
CA THR A 128 10.48 0.07 -15.63
C THR A 128 9.08 -0.44 -15.27
N GLY A 129 8.96 -1.74 -14.95
CA GLY A 129 7.71 -2.37 -14.57
C GLY A 129 7.44 -2.21 -13.08
N ILE A 130 6.16 -2.30 -12.72
CA ILE A 130 5.73 -2.40 -11.32
C ILE A 130 5.26 -3.82 -11.07
N MET A 131 5.75 -4.44 -10.00
CA MET A 131 5.19 -5.69 -9.51
C MET A 131 4.09 -5.36 -8.49
N MET A 132 2.95 -6.03 -8.63
CA MET A 132 1.84 -5.96 -7.69
C MET A 132 1.58 -7.35 -7.15
N SER A 133 1.45 -7.49 -5.83
CA SER A 133 1.16 -8.76 -5.17
C SER A 133 0.05 -8.61 -4.14
N ASN A 134 -0.78 -9.65 -4.02
CA ASN A 134 -1.87 -9.71 -3.04
C ASN A 134 -1.64 -10.90 -2.12
N GLY A 135 -1.76 -10.66 -0.82
CA GLY A 135 -1.60 -11.67 0.21
C GLY A 135 -2.77 -12.64 0.21
N THR A 136 -2.50 -13.95 0.23
CA THR A 136 -3.53 -14.98 0.36
C THR A 136 -3.83 -15.36 1.81
N GLY A 137 -3.02 -14.88 2.75
CA GLY A 137 -3.21 -15.08 4.18
C GLY A 137 -1.89 -15.20 4.94
N MET A 138 -2.01 -15.18 6.26
CA MET A 138 -0.92 -15.56 7.15
C MET A 138 -1.06 -17.06 7.46
N SER A 139 0.06 -17.77 7.64
CA SER A 139 0.06 -19.18 8.03
C SER A 139 -0.67 -19.39 9.37
N ALA A 140 -1.12 -20.62 9.62
CA ALA A 140 -1.86 -20.96 10.84
C ALA A 140 -1.04 -20.74 12.13
N ASP A 141 0.28 -20.91 12.05
CA ASP A 141 1.21 -20.63 13.15
C ASP A 141 1.59 -19.14 13.26
N GLY A 142 1.11 -18.31 12.32
CA GLY A 142 1.32 -16.88 12.27
C GLY A 142 2.74 -16.43 11.94
N LYS A 143 3.55 -17.32 11.36
CA LYS A 143 4.97 -17.07 11.08
C LYS A 143 5.26 -16.73 9.64
N SER A 144 4.34 -16.91 8.70
CA SER A 144 4.59 -16.57 7.30
C SER A 144 3.41 -15.93 6.59
N TRP A 145 3.72 -15.18 5.55
CA TRP A 145 2.77 -14.60 4.61
C TRP A 145 3.08 -15.11 3.22
N THR A 146 2.03 -15.45 2.47
CA THR A 146 2.16 -15.75 1.04
C THR A 146 1.49 -14.66 0.23
N PHE A 147 2.18 -14.16 -0.77
CA PHE A 147 1.66 -13.22 -1.75
C PHE A 147 1.70 -13.86 -3.14
N ASN A 148 0.66 -13.61 -3.93
CA ASN A 148 0.67 -13.92 -5.35
C ASN A 148 0.59 -12.62 -6.13
N GLY A 149 1.48 -12.47 -7.09
CA GLY A 149 1.58 -11.28 -7.92
C GLY A 149 1.72 -11.61 -9.40
N MET A 150 1.79 -10.55 -10.17
CA MET A 150 2.16 -10.59 -11.57
C MET A 150 3.27 -9.56 -11.82
N MET A 151 4.14 -9.90 -12.76
CA MET A 151 5.15 -8.99 -13.30
C MET A 151 5.30 -9.24 -14.80
N ALA A 152 5.73 -8.23 -15.55
CA ALA A 152 6.07 -8.42 -16.95
C ALA A 152 7.34 -9.27 -17.07
N ASP A 153 7.28 -10.33 -17.88
CA ASP A 153 8.45 -11.11 -18.25
C ASP A 153 9.14 -10.46 -19.46
N PRO A 154 10.38 -9.96 -19.31
CA PRO A 154 11.09 -9.31 -20.41
C PRO A 154 11.44 -10.25 -21.57
N MET A 155 11.46 -11.57 -21.34
CA MET A 155 11.79 -12.55 -22.38
C MET A 155 10.61 -12.81 -23.32
N THR A 156 9.39 -12.81 -22.79
CA THR A 156 8.18 -13.11 -23.57
C THR A 156 7.34 -11.87 -23.88
N GLY A 157 7.59 -10.75 -23.19
CA GLY A 157 6.79 -9.54 -23.28
C GLY A 157 5.37 -9.68 -22.73
N LYS A 158 5.10 -10.73 -21.94
CA LYS A 158 3.80 -11.04 -21.34
C LYS A 158 3.90 -11.01 -19.82
N ASP A 159 2.76 -10.90 -19.15
CA ASP A 159 2.72 -11.05 -17.71
C ASP A 159 3.00 -12.51 -17.31
N THR A 160 3.82 -12.68 -16.27
CA THR A 160 4.07 -13.95 -15.62
C THR A 160 3.68 -13.87 -14.15
N THR A 161 3.31 -15.01 -13.58
CA THR A 161 2.94 -15.11 -12.17
C THR A 161 4.18 -15.17 -11.30
N VAL A 162 4.08 -14.59 -10.11
CA VAL A 162 5.10 -14.69 -9.07
C VAL A 162 4.42 -15.04 -7.77
N LYS A 163 5.08 -15.89 -6.98
CA LYS A 163 4.66 -16.19 -5.60
C LYS A 163 5.78 -15.79 -4.66
N GLU A 164 5.45 -14.98 -3.68
CA GLU A 164 6.37 -14.56 -2.62
C GLU A 164 5.96 -15.21 -1.31
N THR A 165 6.92 -15.61 -0.49
CA THR A 165 6.68 -16.10 0.86
C THR A 165 7.62 -15.41 1.81
N ILE A 166 7.08 -14.65 2.75
CA ILE A 166 7.84 -14.01 3.82
C ILE A 166 7.69 -14.89 5.06
N THR A 167 8.80 -15.25 5.70
CA THR A 167 8.79 -16.07 6.93
C THR A 167 9.55 -15.37 8.05
N VAL A 168 8.90 -15.22 9.21
CA VAL A 168 9.50 -14.76 10.45
C VAL A 168 10.24 -15.91 11.09
N VAL A 169 11.55 -15.77 11.22
CA VAL A 169 12.40 -16.76 11.91
C VAL A 169 12.44 -16.40 13.40
N ASP A 170 12.78 -15.16 13.70
CA ASP A 170 12.75 -14.58 15.05
C ASP A 170 12.66 -13.04 14.98
N ALA A 171 12.87 -12.34 16.10
CA ALA A 171 12.77 -10.87 16.18
C ALA A 171 13.82 -10.10 15.34
N ASN A 172 14.93 -10.75 15.01
CA ASN A 172 16.08 -10.20 14.32
C ASN A 172 16.34 -10.85 12.97
N HIS A 173 15.55 -11.86 12.58
CA HIS A 173 15.72 -12.57 11.32
C HIS A 173 14.37 -12.85 10.65
N HIS A 174 14.28 -12.54 9.37
CA HIS A 174 13.19 -12.98 8.52
C HIS A 174 13.70 -13.29 7.11
N THR A 175 12.96 -14.08 6.36
CA THR A 175 13.30 -14.44 4.99
C THR A 175 12.19 -14.04 4.04
N MET A 176 12.56 -13.76 2.79
CA MET A 176 11.63 -13.69 1.67
C MET A 176 12.09 -14.70 0.61
N GLU A 177 11.17 -15.52 0.12
CA GLU A 177 11.38 -16.38 -1.03
C GLU A 177 10.50 -15.94 -2.19
N MET A 178 11.07 -15.88 -3.39
CA MET A 178 10.34 -15.66 -4.63
C MET A 178 10.36 -16.92 -5.47
N TRP A 179 9.21 -17.25 -6.04
CA TRP A 179 9.00 -18.38 -6.91
C TRP A 179 8.41 -17.89 -8.22
N THR A 180 8.96 -18.36 -9.34
CA THR A 180 8.49 -18.03 -10.70
C THR A 180 8.41 -19.30 -11.56
N PRO A 181 7.62 -19.30 -12.65
CA PRO A 181 7.57 -20.42 -13.58
C PRO A 181 8.91 -20.63 -14.28
N GLY A 182 9.38 -21.88 -14.34
CA GLY A 182 10.50 -22.30 -15.16
C GLY A 182 10.10 -22.51 -16.63
N PRO A 183 11.04 -22.91 -17.49
CA PRO A 183 10.77 -23.19 -18.90
C PRO A 183 9.71 -24.28 -19.15
N ASP A 184 9.53 -25.19 -18.19
CA ASP A 184 8.53 -26.25 -18.19
C ASP A 184 7.18 -25.82 -17.58
N GLY A 185 7.07 -24.56 -17.16
CA GLY A 185 5.90 -23.99 -16.49
C GLY A 185 5.80 -24.34 -15.00
N GLN A 186 6.71 -25.14 -14.44
CA GLN A 186 6.70 -25.46 -13.02
C GLN A 186 7.31 -24.33 -12.20
N MET A 187 6.72 -24.01 -11.06
CA MET A 187 7.26 -22.99 -10.16
C MET A 187 8.57 -23.49 -9.53
N TYR A 188 9.64 -22.71 -9.66
CA TYR A 188 10.90 -22.94 -8.96
C TYR A 188 11.26 -21.72 -8.11
N LYS A 189 12.10 -21.91 -7.10
CA LYS A 189 12.59 -20.83 -6.25
C LYS A 189 13.63 -20.03 -7.03
N SER A 190 13.26 -18.83 -7.46
CA SER A 190 14.12 -17.95 -8.24
C SER A 190 14.88 -16.95 -7.38
N MET A 191 14.40 -16.67 -6.17
CA MET A 191 15.10 -15.80 -5.22
C MET A 191 14.89 -16.24 -3.77
N THR A 192 15.90 -15.97 -2.94
CA THR A 192 15.78 -15.92 -1.48
C THR A 192 16.50 -14.69 -0.97
N ILE A 193 15.87 -13.97 -0.05
CA ILE A 193 16.50 -12.90 0.71
C ILE A 193 16.48 -13.29 2.18
N GLU A 194 17.66 -13.34 2.79
CA GLU A 194 17.84 -13.52 4.22
C GLU A 194 18.10 -12.14 4.83
N TYR A 195 17.19 -11.67 5.68
CA TYR A 195 17.31 -10.39 6.36
C TYR A 195 17.79 -10.60 7.80
N SER A 196 18.81 -9.84 8.19
CA SER A 196 19.32 -9.78 9.56
C SER A 196 19.22 -8.35 10.06
N ARG A 197 18.63 -8.13 11.24
CA ARG A 197 18.44 -6.78 11.78
C ARG A 197 19.81 -6.13 11.99
N LYS A 198 19.98 -4.90 11.49
CA LYS A 198 21.20 -4.12 11.72
C LYS A 198 21.36 -3.83 13.21
N LYS A 199 22.58 -3.99 13.70
CA LYS A 199 22.98 -3.68 15.08
C LYS A 199 23.28 -2.20 15.27
#